data_AF-A0A949VXP1-F1
#
_entry.id   AF-A0A949VXP1-F1
#
_cell.length_a   1.000
_cell.length_b   1.000
_cell.length_c   1.000
_cell.angle_alpha   90.00
_cell.angle_beta   90.00
_cell.angle_gamma   90.00
#
_symmetry.space_group_name_H-M   'P 1'
#
loop_
_entity.id
_entity.type
_entity.pdbx_description
1 polymer ?
#
loop_
_entity_poly.entity_id
_entity_poly.type
_entity_poly.pdbx_seq_one_letter_code
_entity_poly.pdbx_strand_id
1 'polypeptide(L)'
;MKRWTRSDTLALALVDCTSCRGSGMRVGRRGGIQPCNCVLRAIFRICYNRFRNCTQKEKHIPRATLDLGAGGKNSRYIWSRKDEEFIADFYLVSKRTLNEADWQLFRFHFLLGADWKLCCARLNMDRGNFFHAVYRIEQTLGRTFRELRPYALFPLDEYFGATPRNEDPDEWRAVAKAGEEERRFAALGLDAEAESPRRNTRKVIPIRPPLLRTEKAPLEEEAA
;
A
#
# COMPACT_ATOMS: atom_id res chain seq x y z
N MET A 1 10.14 2.04 -5.02
CA MET A 1 9.04 1.10 -5.36
C MET A 1 9.05 -0.03 -4.35
N LYS A 2 7.96 -0.29 -3.61
CA LYS A 2 7.88 -1.37 -2.60
C LYS A 2 7.95 -2.72 -3.33
N ARG A 3 8.80 -3.65 -2.88
CA ARG A 3 8.94 -4.97 -3.52
C ARG A 3 7.77 -5.87 -3.12
N TRP A 4 7.13 -6.50 -4.10
CA TRP A 4 6.07 -7.49 -3.87
C TRP A 4 6.69 -8.84 -3.48
N THR A 5 6.30 -9.38 -2.34
CA THR A 5 6.69 -10.71 -1.87
C THR A 5 5.53 -11.68 -2.00
N ARG A 6 5.84 -12.99 -2.07
CA ARG A 6 4.82 -14.04 -2.12
C ARG A 6 4.01 -14.07 -0.81
N SER A 7 4.66 -13.85 0.33
CA SER A 7 4.01 -13.81 1.65
C SER A 7 2.91 -12.75 1.73
N ASP A 8 3.15 -11.57 1.17
CA ASP A 8 2.22 -10.44 1.25
C ASP A 8 0.96 -10.67 0.38
N THR A 9 1.10 -11.43 -0.70
CA THR A 9 0.05 -11.60 -1.72
C THR A 9 -0.75 -12.89 -1.54
N LEU A 10 -0.20 -13.89 -0.85
CA LEU A 10 -0.84 -15.20 -0.64
C LEU A 10 -2.16 -15.08 0.12
N ALA A 11 -2.20 -14.29 1.20
CA ALA A 11 -3.39 -14.11 2.03
C ALA A 11 -4.52 -13.33 1.31
N LEU A 12 -4.17 -12.57 0.27
CA LEU A 12 -5.11 -11.75 -0.50
C LEU A 12 -5.54 -12.42 -1.81
N ALA A 13 -4.95 -13.56 -2.15
CA ALA A 13 -5.21 -14.25 -3.39
C ALA A 13 -6.56 -14.98 -3.33
N LEU A 14 -7.32 -14.93 -4.42
CA LEU A 14 -8.49 -15.78 -4.57
C LEU A 14 -8.02 -17.21 -4.93
N VAL A 15 -8.48 -18.20 -4.17
CA VAL A 15 -8.12 -19.62 -4.35
C VAL A 15 -8.40 -20.07 -5.79
N ASP A 16 -9.58 -19.76 -6.31
CA ASP A 16 -10.05 -20.17 -7.64
C ASP A 16 -9.66 -19.19 -8.76
N CYS A 17 -8.66 -18.32 -8.54
CA CYS A 17 -8.26 -17.38 -9.58
C CYS A 17 -7.64 -18.12 -10.78
N THR A 18 -8.23 -17.99 -11.97
CA THR A 18 -7.70 -18.62 -13.20
C THR A 18 -6.29 -18.14 -13.57
N SER A 19 -5.90 -16.93 -13.15
CA SER A 19 -4.61 -16.34 -13.49
C SER A 19 -3.48 -16.74 -12.55
N CYS A 20 -3.73 -16.79 -11.23
CA CYS A 20 -2.68 -17.09 -10.24
C CYS A 20 -2.89 -18.42 -9.49
N ARG A 21 -4.04 -19.08 -9.63
CA ARG A 21 -4.41 -20.35 -8.98
C ARG A 21 -4.13 -20.34 -7.47
N GLY A 22 -4.53 -19.25 -6.80
CA GLY A 22 -4.30 -19.06 -5.36
C GLY A 22 -2.90 -18.61 -4.95
N SER A 23 -1.93 -18.46 -5.86
CA SER A 23 -0.56 -18.04 -5.50
C SER A 23 -0.39 -16.53 -5.30
N GLY A 24 -1.35 -15.70 -5.75
CA GLY A 24 -1.34 -14.24 -5.61
C GLY A 24 -0.38 -13.50 -6.55
N MET A 25 0.54 -14.21 -7.19
CA MET A 25 1.57 -13.67 -8.08
C MET A 25 1.40 -14.18 -9.50
N ARG A 26 1.86 -13.40 -10.47
CA ARG A 26 1.90 -13.78 -11.89
C ARG A 26 3.24 -13.40 -12.51
N VAL A 27 3.69 -14.20 -13.46
CA VAL A 27 4.85 -13.85 -14.29
C VAL A 27 4.37 -12.88 -15.38
N GLY A 28 4.88 -11.65 -15.35
CA GLY A 28 4.58 -10.65 -16.36
C GLY A 28 5.22 -10.99 -17.71
N ARG A 29 4.78 -10.29 -18.77
CA ARG A 29 5.31 -10.49 -20.14
C ARG A 29 6.84 -10.27 -20.26
N ARG A 30 7.45 -9.52 -19.34
CA ARG A 30 8.90 -9.25 -19.29
C ARG A 30 9.64 -10.11 -18.25
N GLY A 31 9.08 -11.25 -17.84
CA GLY A 31 9.67 -12.13 -16.82
C GLY A 31 9.65 -11.58 -15.38
N GLY A 32 9.23 -10.33 -15.18
CA GLY A 32 9.09 -9.74 -13.85
C GLY A 32 7.91 -10.35 -13.09
N ILE A 33 8.14 -10.70 -11.82
CA ILE A 33 7.09 -11.14 -10.91
C ILE A 33 6.22 -9.91 -10.57
N GLN A 34 4.91 -10.03 -10.81
CA GLN A 34 3.93 -8.98 -10.56
C GLN A 34 2.77 -9.53 -9.74
N PRO A 35 2.11 -8.69 -8.92
CA PRO A 35 0.90 -9.10 -8.24
C PRO A 35 -0.20 -9.45 -9.27
N CYS A 36 -1.03 -10.43 -8.92
CA CYS A 36 -2.20 -10.76 -9.71
C CYS A 36 -3.28 -9.68 -9.56
N ASN A 37 -4.10 -9.50 -10.59
CA ASN A 37 -5.22 -8.58 -10.57
C ASN A 37 -6.23 -8.93 -9.47
N CYS A 38 -6.38 -10.21 -9.08
CA CYS A 38 -7.27 -10.59 -7.97
C CYS A 38 -6.82 -9.97 -6.64
N VAL A 39 -5.51 -9.91 -6.39
CA VAL A 39 -4.93 -9.34 -5.17
C VAL A 39 -5.15 -7.83 -5.14
N LEU A 40 -4.90 -7.14 -6.25
CA LEU A 40 -5.11 -5.69 -6.34
C LEU A 40 -6.58 -5.32 -6.08
N ARG A 41 -7.51 -6.09 -6.65
CA ARG A 41 -8.94 -5.91 -6.42
C ARG A 41 -9.33 -6.21 -4.96
N ALA A 42 -8.72 -7.21 -4.35
CA ALA A 42 -8.94 -7.51 -2.93
C ALA A 42 -8.46 -6.36 -2.03
N ILE A 43 -7.28 -5.79 -2.29
CA ILE A 43 -6.75 -4.62 -1.57
C ILE A 43 -7.74 -3.45 -1.66
N PHE A 44 -8.20 -3.13 -2.88
CA PHE A 44 -9.18 -2.07 -3.07
C PHE A 44 -10.46 -2.32 -2.25
N ARG A 45 -11.00 -3.54 -2.27
CA ARG A 45 -12.22 -3.89 -1.51
C ARG A 45 -12.03 -3.76 -0.01
N ILE A 46 -10.86 -4.15 0.52
CA ILE A 46 -10.54 -3.99 1.95
C ILE A 46 -10.53 -2.51 2.31
N CYS A 47 -9.84 -1.67 1.54
CA CYS A 47 -9.81 -0.22 1.75
C CYS A 47 -11.20 0.42 1.60
N TYR A 48 -11.99 -0.02 0.61
CA TYR A 48 -13.33 0.49 0.38
C TYR A 48 -14.31 0.10 1.50
N ASN A 49 -14.25 -1.14 1.98
CA ASN A 49 -15.06 -1.56 3.13
C ASN A 49 -14.69 -0.75 4.38
N ARG A 50 -13.41 -0.46 4.59
CA ARG A 50 -12.98 0.42 5.67
C ARG A 50 -13.51 1.84 5.48
N PHE A 51 -13.43 2.39 4.27
CA PHE A 51 -13.99 3.70 3.94
C PHE A 51 -15.49 3.75 4.26
N ARG A 52 -16.28 2.74 3.83
CA ARG A 52 -17.71 2.65 4.16
C ARG A 52 -17.94 2.67 5.66
N ASN A 53 -17.20 1.86 6.41
CA ASN A 53 -17.30 1.83 7.87
C ASN A 53 -16.98 3.21 8.48
N CYS A 54 -15.93 3.89 8.03
CA CYS A 54 -15.58 5.24 8.49
C CYS A 54 -16.67 6.27 8.17
N THR A 55 -17.29 6.19 6.98
CA THR A 55 -18.36 7.13 6.58
C THR A 55 -19.69 6.92 7.30
N GLN A 56 -19.98 5.68 7.72
CA GLN A 56 -21.22 5.30 8.41
C GLN A 56 -21.15 5.49 9.93
N LYS A 57 -19.95 5.61 10.50
CA LYS A 57 -19.77 5.93 11.93
C LYS A 57 -20.46 7.26 12.27
N GLU A 58 -21.06 7.31 13.45
CA GLU A 58 -21.81 8.46 13.92
C GLU A 58 -20.89 9.67 14.13
N LYS A 59 -21.13 10.76 13.39
CA LYS A 59 -20.25 11.93 13.27
C LYS A 59 -20.16 12.80 14.53
N HIS A 60 -20.99 12.55 15.53
CA HIS A 60 -21.17 13.44 16.66
C HIS A 60 -20.00 13.50 17.64
N ILE A 61 -19.09 12.50 17.67
CA ILE A 61 -17.84 12.59 18.45
C ILE A 61 -16.71 11.86 17.70
N PRO A 62 -15.90 12.55 16.90
CA PRO A 62 -14.74 11.94 16.27
C PRO A 62 -13.69 11.57 17.34
N ARG A 63 -13.27 10.31 17.37
CA ARG A 63 -12.28 9.83 18.34
C ARG A 63 -10.89 10.33 17.95
N ALA A 64 -10.45 11.42 18.58
CA ALA A 64 -9.07 11.85 18.50
C ALA A 64 -8.17 10.77 19.12
N THR A 65 -7.20 10.29 18.35
CA THR A 65 -6.20 9.33 18.80
C THR A 65 -4.87 10.03 18.94
N LEU A 66 -4.17 9.78 20.03
CA LEU A 66 -2.84 10.32 20.27
C LEU A 66 -1.81 9.39 19.61
N ASP A 67 -1.17 9.87 18.55
CA ASP A 67 -0.13 9.14 17.85
C ASP A 67 1.26 9.64 18.26
N LEU A 68 2.24 8.74 18.19
CA LEU A 68 3.64 9.10 18.27
C LEU A 68 4.09 9.64 16.91
N GLY A 69 4.50 10.91 16.84
CA GLY A 69 5.04 11.48 15.61
C GLY A 69 6.27 10.70 15.12
N ALA A 70 6.43 10.55 13.81
CA ALA A 70 7.60 9.91 13.22
C ALA A 70 8.86 10.79 13.46
N GLY A 71 9.57 10.57 14.58
CA GLY A 71 10.78 11.34 14.87
C GLY A 71 11.45 11.04 16.22
N GLY A 72 12.28 9.99 16.27
CA GLY A 72 13.37 9.81 17.26
C GLY A 72 13.05 10.02 18.75
N LYS A 73 14.11 10.20 19.56
CA LYS A 73 14.06 10.35 21.03
C LYS A 73 13.19 11.50 21.54
N ASN A 74 12.78 12.43 20.68
CA ASN A 74 11.90 13.58 20.97
C ASN A 74 10.65 13.57 20.09
N SER A 75 10.05 12.39 19.87
CA SER A 75 8.80 12.26 19.12
C SER A 75 7.71 13.06 19.83
N ARG A 76 7.20 14.10 19.16
CA ARG A 76 6.06 14.86 19.63
C ARG A 76 4.81 14.02 19.44
N TYR A 77 3.98 13.92 20.47
CA TYR A 77 2.64 13.37 20.34
C TYR A 77 1.82 14.27 19.41
N ILE A 78 1.10 13.65 18.47
CA ILE A 78 0.21 14.32 17.52
C ILE A 78 -1.19 13.80 17.78
N TRP A 79 -2.15 14.72 17.90
CA TRP A 79 -3.56 14.36 17.89
C TRP A 79 -4.01 14.16 16.45
N SER A 80 -4.33 12.92 16.10
CA SER A 80 -4.78 12.54 14.77
C SER A 80 -6.23 12.05 14.80
N ARG A 81 -6.92 12.31 13.69
CA ARG A 81 -8.30 11.90 13.44
C ARG A 81 -8.30 10.90 12.30
N LYS A 82 -7.83 9.68 12.60
CA LYS A 82 -7.50 8.67 11.58
C LYS A 82 -8.67 8.30 10.67
N ASP A 83 -9.89 8.28 11.19
CA ASP A 83 -11.06 7.95 10.38
C ASP A 83 -11.32 9.04 9.32
N GLU A 84 -11.24 10.32 9.70
CA GLU A 84 -11.39 11.46 8.80
C GLU A 84 -10.20 11.63 7.85
N GLU A 85 -8.98 11.44 8.35
CA GLU A 85 -7.75 11.43 7.55
C GLU A 85 -7.84 10.35 6.47
N PHE A 86 -8.27 9.13 6.82
CA PHE A 86 -8.42 8.04 5.87
C PHE A 86 -9.45 8.34 4.78
N ILE A 87 -10.58 8.94 5.14
CA ILE A 87 -11.62 9.37 4.19
C ILE A 87 -11.05 10.40 3.21
N ALA A 88 -10.34 11.40 3.72
CA ALA A 88 -9.73 12.46 2.92
C ALA A 88 -8.66 11.91 1.98
N ASP A 89 -7.77 11.06 2.48
CA ASP A 89 -6.70 10.43 1.71
C ASP A 89 -7.26 9.51 0.62
N PHE A 90 -8.24 8.68 0.97
CA PHE A 90 -8.90 7.79 0.01
C PHE A 90 -9.53 8.58 -1.14
N TYR A 91 -10.23 9.67 -0.82
CA TYR A 91 -10.83 10.55 -1.83
C TYR A 91 -9.77 11.24 -2.70
N LEU A 92 -8.76 11.86 -2.07
CA LEU A 92 -7.76 12.66 -2.75
C LEU A 92 -6.86 11.80 -3.66
N VAL A 93 -6.44 10.63 -3.18
CA VAL A 93 -5.66 9.67 -3.97
C VAL A 93 -6.49 9.17 -5.14
N SER A 94 -7.74 8.78 -4.91
CA SER A 94 -8.59 8.27 -5.98
C SER A 94 -8.80 9.30 -7.09
N LYS A 95 -8.99 10.58 -6.72
CA LYS A 95 -9.13 11.67 -7.68
C LYS A 95 -7.87 11.95 -8.48
N ARG A 96 -6.69 11.83 -7.87
CA ARG A 96 -5.40 12.11 -8.54
C ARG A 96 -4.96 11.00 -9.48
N THR A 97 -5.40 9.77 -9.23
CA THR A 97 -4.90 8.57 -9.91
C THR A 97 -5.79 8.13 -11.07
N LEU A 98 -7.08 8.44 -11.01
CA LEU A 98 -8.05 8.08 -12.04
C LEU A 98 -8.14 9.14 -13.13
N ASN A 99 -8.38 8.67 -14.36
CA ASN A 99 -8.77 9.53 -15.47
C ASN A 99 -10.16 10.11 -15.24
N GLU A 100 -10.51 11.20 -15.91
CA GLU A 100 -11.79 11.90 -15.71
C GLU A 100 -13.01 10.98 -15.89
N ALA A 101 -13.02 10.13 -16.92
CA ALA A 101 -14.13 9.19 -17.16
C ALA A 101 -14.23 8.12 -16.05
N ASP A 102 -13.10 7.55 -15.64
CA ASP A 102 -13.03 6.55 -14.57
C ASP A 102 -13.38 7.18 -13.21
N TRP A 103 -13.01 8.45 -13.00
CA TRP A 103 -13.34 9.22 -11.81
C TRP A 103 -14.83 9.50 -11.69
N GLN A 104 -15.50 9.86 -12.79
CA GLN A 104 -16.96 10.05 -12.79
C GLN A 104 -17.68 8.75 -12.45
N LEU A 105 -17.28 7.64 -13.09
CA LEU A 105 -17.81 6.32 -12.76
C LEU A 105 -17.58 5.96 -11.29
N PHE A 106 -16.36 6.20 -10.80
CA PHE A 106 -16.00 5.94 -9.41
C PHE A 106 -16.85 6.75 -8.43
N ARG A 107 -17.06 8.04 -8.72
CA ARG A 107 -17.88 8.94 -7.90
C ARG A 107 -19.33 8.47 -7.83
N PHE A 108 -19.95 8.13 -8.96
CA PHE A 108 -21.35 7.67 -8.96
C PHE A 108 -21.52 6.32 -8.27
N HIS A 109 -20.64 5.35 -8.57
CA HIS A 109 -20.81 4.00 -8.06
C HIS A 109 -20.33 3.85 -6.60
N PHE A 110 -19.10 4.27 -6.28
CA PHE A 110 -18.49 3.97 -4.99
C PHE A 110 -18.78 5.03 -3.92
N LEU A 111 -18.80 6.32 -4.28
CA LEU A 111 -19.03 7.41 -3.31
C LEU A 111 -20.51 7.68 -3.08
N LEU A 112 -21.32 7.71 -4.14
CA LEU A 112 -22.76 7.93 -4.05
C LEU A 112 -23.57 6.64 -3.86
N GLY A 113 -22.98 5.47 -4.17
CA GLY A 113 -23.65 4.18 -4.00
C GLY A 113 -24.70 3.89 -5.08
N ALA A 114 -24.60 4.50 -6.26
CA ALA A 114 -25.55 4.27 -7.34
C ALA A 114 -25.43 2.85 -7.93
N ASP A 115 -26.58 2.27 -8.29
CA ASP A 115 -26.64 1.00 -9.01
C ASP A 115 -26.04 1.11 -10.41
N TRP A 116 -25.51 -0.02 -10.89
CA TRP A 116 -24.90 -0.11 -12.23
C TRP A 116 -25.87 0.33 -13.33
N LYS A 117 -27.18 0.10 -13.18
CA LYS A 117 -28.22 0.53 -14.14
C LYS A 117 -28.28 2.05 -14.27
N LEU A 118 -28.23 2.77 -13.13
CA LEU A 118 -28.24 4.23 -13.10
C LEU A 118 -26.94 4.80 -13.67
N CYS A 119 -25.81 4.16 -13.37
CA CYS A 119 -24.52 4.53 -13.97
C CYS A 119 -24.53 4.34 -15.50
N CYS A 120 -25.04 3.22 -16.00
CA CYS A 120 -25.15 2.94 -17.44
C CYS A 120 -26.04 3.97 -18.14
N ALA A 121 -27.18 4.31 -17.55
CA ALA A 121 -28.08 5.33 -18.08
C ALA A 121 -27.44 6.73 -18.08
N ARG A 122 -26.70 7.10 -17.02
CA ARG A 122 -26.13 8.44 -16.85
C ARG A 122 -24.87 8.69 -17.67
N LEU A 123 -24.04 7.66 -17.84
CA LEU A 123 -22.75 7.71 -18.54
C LEU A 123 -22.81 7.14 -19.96
N ASN A 124 -23.99 6.67 -20.39
CA ASN A 124 -24.24 6.05 -21.69
C ASN A 124 -23.26 4.89 -21.99
N MET A 125 -23.19 3.92 -21.08
CA MET A 125 -22.29 2.77 -21.17
C MET A 125 -23.05 1.44 -21.09
N ASP A 126 -22.53 0.41 -21.77
CA ASP A 126 -23.05 -0.94 -21.68
C ASP A 126 -22.70 -1.63 -20.36
N ARG A 127 -23.52 -2.63 -19.97
CA ARG A 127 -23.28 -3.47 -18.80
C ARG A 127 -21.88 -4.08 -18.78
N GLY A 128 -21.40 -4.61 -19.91
CA GLY A 128 -20.08 -5.21 -20.01
C GLY A 128 -18.97 -4.18 -19.78
N ASN A 129 -19.07 -3.02 -20.45
CA ASN A 129 -18.09 -1.95 -20.32
C ASN A 129 -18.05 -1.40 -18.89
N PHE A 130 -19.21 -1.29 -18.21
CA PHE A 130 -19.28 -0.90 -16.80
C PHE A 130 -18.45 -1.83 -15.91
N PHE A 131 -18.66 -3.14 -15.97
CA PHE A 131 -17.92 -4.08 -15.12
C PHE A 131 -16.42 -4.10 -15.45
N HIS A 132 -16.05 -3.98 -16.74
CA HIS A 132 -14.66 -3.86 -17.13
C HIS A 132 -14.02 -2.58 -16.59
N ALA A 133 -14.72 -1.45 -16.65
CA ALA A 133 -14.26 -0.18 -16.10
C ALA A 133 -14.10 -0.27 -14.57
N VAL A 134 -15.07 -0.86 -13.86
CA VAL A 134 -14.95 -1.12 -12.41
C VAL A 134 -13.72 -1.97 -12.11
N TYR A 135 -13.49 -3.06 -12.86
CA TYR A 135 -12.33 -3.93 -12.63
C TYR A 135 -11.01 -3.22 -12.89
N ARG A 136 -10.95 -2.31 -13.88
CA ARG A 136 -9.78 -1.45 -14.12
C ARG A 136 -9.55 -0.50 -12.96
N ILE A 137 -10.59 0.18 -12.48
CA ILE A 137 -10.53 1.10 -11.34
C ILE A 137 -10.03 0.38 -10.08
N GLU A 138 -10.63 -0.77 -9.74
CA GLU A 138 -10.21 -1.58 -8.60
C GLU A 138 -8.72 -1.97 -8.69
N GLN A 139 -8.24 -2.34 -9.89
CA GLN A 139 -6.83 -2.72 -10.11
C GLN A 139 -5.87 -1.54 -9.98
N THR A 140 -6.20 -0.41 -10.62
CA THR A 140 -5.37 0.80 -10.59
C THR A 140 -5.26 1.35 -9.17
N LEU A 141 -6.40 1.51 -8.48
CA LEU A 141 -6.42 2.02 -7.12
C LEU A 141 -5.77 1.06 -6.13
N GLY A 142 -6.07 -0.24 -6.23
CA GLY A 142 -5.46 -1.25 -5.35
C GLY A 142 -3.94 -1.28 -5.46
N ARG A 143 -3.38 -1.06 -6.66
CA ARG A 143 -1.95 -0.90 -6.85
C ARG A 143 -1.43 0.37 -6.19
N THR A 144 -2.07 1.50 -6.45
CA THR A 144 -1.64 2.79 -5.91
C THR A 144 -1.69 2.82 -4.39
N PHE A 145 -2.75 2.31 -3.76
CA PHE A 145 -2.89 2.30 -2.29
C PHE A 145 -1.74 1.59 -1.57
N ARG A 146 -1.14 0.57 -2.19
CA ARG A 146 0.03 -0.14 -1.66
C ARG A 146 1.36 0.52 -2.03
N GLU A 147 1.44 1.14 -3.20
CA GLU A 147 2.68 1.74 -3.73
C GLU A 147 2.90 3.19 -3.26
N LEU A 148 1.88 3.85 -2.72
CA LEU A 148 1.95 5.21 -2.17
C LEU A 148 3.06 5.36 -1.12
N ARG A 149 3.76 6.49 -1.21
CA ARG A 149 4.76 6.95 -0.24
C ARG A 149 4.59 8.46 -0.04
N PRO A 150 4.85 9.00 1.16
CA PRO A 150 5.39 8.33 2.36
C PRO A 150 4.37 7.51 3.18
N TYR A 151 3.07 7.78 3.04
CA TYR A 151 2.02 7.07 3.78
C TYR A 151 1.21 6.18 2.83
N ALA A 152 1.32 4.86 2.98
CA ALA A 152 0.52 3.91 2.23
C ALA A 152 -0.85 3.72 2.88
N LEU A 153 -1.92 3.64 2.07
CA LEU A 153 -3.26 3.34 2.59
C LEU A 153 -3.43 1.85 2.94
N PHE A 154 -2.61 0.98 2.35
CA PHE A 154 -2.63 -0.46 2.60
C PHE A 154 -1.23 -0.97 3.00
N PRO A 155 -1.07 -1.63 4.15
CA PRO A 155 -2.09 -2.31 4.97
C PRO A 155 -2.82 -1.37 5.94
N LEU A 156 -4.05 -1.71 6.30
CA LEU A 156 -4.85 -0.90 7.23
C LEU A 156 -4.20 -0.82 8.62
N ASP A 157 -3.54 -1.89 9.06
CA ASP A 157 -2.86 -1.92 10.37
C ASP A 157 -1.69 -0.93 10.43
N GLU A 158 -1.03 -0.66 9.30
CA GLU A 158 0.06 0.30 9.19
C GLU A 158 -0.48 1.74 9.17
N TYR A 159 -1.62 1.97 8.52
CA TYR A 159 -2.23 3.31 8.45
C TYR A 159 -2.89 3.73 9.77
N PHE A 160 -3.62 2.81 10.41
CA PHE A 160 -4.34 3.07 11.67
C PHE A 160 -3.49 2.77 12.92
N GLY A 161 -2.33 2.14 12.78
CA GLY A 161 -1.45 1.78 13.90
C GLY A 161 -0.56 2.94 14.36
N ALA A 162 -0.26 2.97 15.66
CA ALA A 162 0.59 3.97 16.30
C ALA A 162 2.09 3.60 16.31
N THR A 163 2.47 2.45 15.73
CA THR A 163 3.88 2.02 15.65
C THR A 163 4.37 2.17 14.22
N PRO A 164 5.18 3.19 13.90
CA PRO A 164 5.96 3.12 12.68
C PRO A 164 6.81 1.85 12.79
N ARG A 165 6.62 0.91 11.85
CA ARG A 165 7.67 -0.07 11.58
C ARG A 165 8.92 0.77 11.31
N ASN A 166 10.04 0.46 11.95
CA ASN A 166 11.30 1.17 11.74
C ASN A 166 11.75 1.01 10.26
N GLU A 167 11.08 1.68 9.34
CA GLU A 167 11.59 2.02 8.02
C GLU A 167 12.43 3.27 8.26
N ASP A 168 13.74 3.16 8.07
CA ASP A 168 14.70 4.22 8.38
C ASP A 168 14.21 5.59 7.86
N PRO A 169 13.96 6.58 8.75
CA PRO A 169 13.50 7.91 8.36
C PRO A 169 14.45 8.66 7.43
N ASP A 170 15.67 8.17 7.23
CA ASP A 170 16.68 8.78 6.38
C ASP A 170 16.48 8.47 4.89
N GLU A 171 15.79 7.37 4.51
CA GLU A 171 15.59 7.03 3.10
C GLU A 171 14.69 8.05 2.38
N TRP A 172 13.60 8.50 3.01
CA TRP A 172 12.68 9.44 2.37
C TRP A 172 13.22 10.88 2.37
N ARG A 173 13.96 11.27 3.42
CA ARG A 173 14.66 12.57 3.45
C ARG A 173 15.73 12.64 2.37
N ALA A 174 16.43 11.54 2.13
CA ALA A 174 17.39 11.43 1.04
C ALA A 174 16.71 11.52 -0.34
N VAL A 175 15.57 10.84 -0.54
CA VAL A 175 14.81 10.92 -1.81
C VAL A 175 14.21 12.32 -2.04
N ALA A 176 13.69 12.97 -0.99
CA ALA A 176 13.17 14.34 -1.07
C ALA A 176 14.28 15.36 -1.38
N LYS A 177 15.44 15.23 -0.72
CA LYS A 177 16.64 16.04 -1.02
C LYS A 177 17.15 15.82 -2.44
N ALA A 178 17.21 14.57 -2.90
CA ALA A 178 17.62 14.25 -4.27
C ALA A 178 16.68 14.90 -5.30
N GLY A 179 15.36 14.88 -5.06
CA GLY A 179 14.39 15.55 -5.94
C GLY A 179 14.44 17.09 -5.89
N GLU A 180 14.83 17.68 -4.76
CA GLU A 180 15.10 19.13 -4.67
C GLU A 180 16.40 19.52 -5.36
N GLU A 181 17.45 18.73 -5.23
CA GLU A 181 18.72 18.92 -5.93
C GLU A 181 18.54 18.79 -7.44
N GLU A 182 17.83 17.77 -7.92
CA GLU A 182 17.57 17.55 -9.35
C GLU A 182 16.76 18.71 -9.97
N ARG A 183 15.79 19.27 -9.24
CA ARG A 183 15.07 20.49 -9.64
C ARG A 183 15.95 21.75 -9.63
N ARG A 184 16.90 21.81 -8.70
CA ARG A 184 17.87 22.92 -8.59
C ARG A 184 18.91 22.87 -9.72
N PHE A 185 19.36 21.68 -10.11
CA PHE A 185 20.23 21.47 -11.27
C PHE A 185 19.50 21.78 -12.59
N ALA A 186 18.25 21.34 -12.74
CA ALA A 186 17.43 21.67 -13.91
C ALA A 186 17.16 23.19 -14.03
N ALA A 187 17.00 23.91 -12.90
CA ALA A 187 16.85 25.37 -12.89
C ALA A 187 18.15 26.13 -13.22
N LEU A 188 19.31 25.48 -13.12
CA LEU A 188 20.62 26.06 -13.43
C LEU A 188 21.13 25.72 -14.85
N GLY A 189 20.36 24.96 -15.65
CA GLY A 189 20.66 24.70 -17.06
C GLY A 189 21.94 23.87 -17.29
N LEU A 190 22.35 23.05 -16.33
CA LEU A 190 23.51 22.16 -16.45
C LEU A 190 23.02 20.73 -16.72
N ASP A 191 23.35 20.20 -17.90
CA ASP A 191 23.03 18.83 -18.28
C ASP A 191 23.78 17.84 -17.37
N ALA A 192 23.03 16.89 -16.79
CA ALA A 192 23.51 15.90 -15.84
C ALA A 192 24.26 14.74 -16.54
N GLU A 193 25.39 15.02 -17.17
CA GLU A 193 26.36 14.00 -17.58
C GLU A 193 27.60 14.05 -16.69
N ALA A 194 27.45 13.58 -15.44
CA ALA A 194 28.60 13.18 -14.63
C ALA A 194 28.21 12.17 -13.54
N GLU A 195 28.61 10.92 -13.79
CA GLU A 195 29.09 9.96 -12.78
C GLU A 195 28.06 9.34 -11.82
N SER A 196 27.44 8.26 -12.29
CA SER A 196 26.76 7.26 -11.44
C SER A 196 27.68 6.83 -10.28
N PRO A 197 27.28 6.97 -9.00
CA PRO A 197 28.07 6.48 -7.89
C PRO A 197 28.19 4.96 -7.97
N ARG A 198 29.42 4.46 -8.01
CA ARG A 198 29.73 3.03 -7.96
C ARG A 198 28.99 2.40 -6.78
N ARG A 199 28.22 1.35 -7.09
CA ARG A 199 27.51 0.50 -6.13
C ARG A 199 28.53 -0.09 -5.15
N ASN A 200 28.67 0.49 -3.96
CA ASN A 200 29.54 -0.04 -2.92
C ASN A 200 28.94 -1.35 -2.38
N THR A 201 29.37 -2.47 -2.95
CA THR A 201 29.19 -3.79 -2.37
C THR A 201 30.03 -3.90 -1.11
N ARG A 202 29.43 -3.71 0.08
CA ARG A 202 29.67 -4.47 1.33
C ARG A 202 29.13 -3.73 2.56
N LYS A 203 28.11 -4.33 3.18
CA LYS A 203 28.15 -4.76 4.58
C LYS A 203 27.08 -5.83 4.77
N VAL A 204 27.47 -7.08 4.49
CA VAL A 204 26.80 -8.25 5.08
C VAL A 204 27.05 -8.13 6.57
N ILE A 205 26.00 -7.81 7.33
CA ILE A 205 26.04 -7.89 8.78
C ILE A 205 26.04 -9.39 9.12
N PRO A 206 27.06 -9.95 9.79
CA PRO A 206 27.00 -11.34 10.20
C PRO A 206 25.87 -11.50 11.23
N ILE A 207 24.91 -12.35 10.92
CA ILE A 207 23.88 -12.79 11.87
C ILE A 207 24.63 -13.59 12.93
N ARG A 208 24.71 -13.04 14.15
CA ARG A 208 25.18 -13.78 15.31
C ARG A 208 24.14 -14.88 15.60
N PRO A 209 24.50 -16.17 15.57
CA PRO A 209 23.53 -17.21 15.92
C PRO A 209 23.13 -17.06 17.39
N PRO A 210 21.86 -17.31 17.75
CA PRO A 210 21.42 -17.29 19.14
C PRO A 210 22.13 -18.39 19.92
N LEU A 211 22.65 -18.03 21.10
CA LEU A 211 23.22 -18.97 22.06
C LEU A 211 22.13 -19.95 22.49
N LEU A 212 22.27 -21.20 22.05
CA LEU A 212 21.51 -22.33 22.59
C LEU A 212 21.84 -22.47 24.08
N ARG A 213 20.87 -22.16 24.94
CA ARG A 213 20.89 -22.61 26.34
C ARG A 213 20.82 -24.13 26.30
N THR A 214 21.89 -24.78 26.71
CA THR A 214 21.94 -26.22 26.94
C THR A 214 21.09 -26.54 28.18
N GLU A 215 19.83 -26.89 27.98
CA GLU A 215 19.07 -27.65 28.96
C GLU A 215 19.60 -29.08 28.93
N LYS A 216 20.32 -29.47 29.98
CA LYS A 216 20.66 -30.87 30.24
C LYS A 216 19.36 -31.61 30.55
N ALA A 217 18.90 -32.44 29.62
CA ALA A 217 18.03 -33.56 29.93
C ALA A 217 18.89 -34.73 30.43
N PRO A 218 18.51 -35.44 31.52
CA PRO A 218 19.13 -36.70 31.88
C PRO A 218 18.63 -37.81 30.96
N LEU A 219 19.57 -38.61 30.48
CA LEU A 219 19.33 -39.83 29.70
C LEU A 219 18.72 -40.91 30.61
N GLU A 220 17.64 -41.51 30.13
CA GLU A 220 17.22 -42.84 30.53
C GLU A 220 18.28 -43.85 30.05
N GLU A 221 18.64 -44.78 30.93
CA GLU A 221 19.39 -45.98 30.60
C GLU A 221 18.51 -47.17 31.04
N GLU A 222 17.88 -47.83 30.08
CA GLU A 222 17.29 -49.16 30.24
C GLU A 222 18.42 -50.20 30.18
N ALA A 223 18.48 -51.14 31.14
CA ALA A 223 18.57 -52.59 30.87
C ALA A 223 18.86 -53.40 32.15
N ALA A 224 18.11 -54.51 32.29
CA ALA A 224 18.22 -55.65 33.21
C ALA A 224 17.51 -55.53 34.58
#